data_AF-A0AAU9FI96-F1
#
_entry.id   AF-A0AAU9FI96-F1
#
_cell.length_a   1.000
_cell.length_b   1.000
_cell.length_c   1.000
_cell.angle_alpha   90.00
_cell.angle_beta   90.00
_cell.angle_gamma   90.00
#
_symmetry.space_group_name_H-M   'P 1'
#
loop_
_entity.id
_entity.type
_entity.pdbx_description
1 polymer ?
#
loop_
_entity_poly.entity_id
_entity_poly.type
_entity_poly.pdbx_seq_one_letter_code
_entity_poly.pdbx_strand_id
1 'polypeptide(L)'
;MDKLRVNNNATKKTAVAVAVAVAAENPFKRPMNALQKQWYRVLLARRVGFGQRPPPDEKEITYADICRQRYMAAFRRYNERFRREMAKHEEMQSCAIDAMRVHRTFAITTLWPPLHSKQEINSTLETLEKVLSAAERRRLQEILKQGESRRTRR
;
A
#
# COMPACT_ATOMS: atom_id res chain seq x y z
N MET A 1 -51.87 12.56 62.61
CA MET A 1 -50.97 13.37 61.76
C MET A 1 -49.60 12.77 61.92
N ASP A 2 -49.08 12.11 60.88
CA ASP A 2 -47.64 12.00 60.57
C ASP A 2 -47.50 11.19 59.27
N LYS A 3 -47.59 11.94 58.17
CA LYS A 3 -47.17 11.49 56.85
C LYS A 3 -45.65 11.68 56.75
N LEU A 4 -45.04 10.92 55.83
CA LEU A 4 -43.70 11.11 55.25
C LEU A 4 -42.54 10.40 55.96
N ARG A 5 -42.51 9.06 55.87
CA ARG A 5 -41.23 8.34 55.72
C ARG A 5 -41.06 7.97 54.26
N VAL A 6 -40.65 8.97 53.47
CA VAL A 6 -40.37 8.84 52.04
C VAL A 6 -39.20 7.86 51.85
N ASN A 7 -39.40 6.89 50.95
CA ASN A 7 -38.43 5.87 50.54
C ASN A 7 -37.20 6.49 49.85
N ASN A 8 -36.30 7.06 50.63
CA ASN A 8 -35.05 7.67 50.17
C ASN A 8 -34.01 6.64 49.67
N ASN A 9 -34.23 5.35 49.92
CA ASN A 9 -33.26 4.29 49.62
C ASN A 9 -33.39 3.78 48.18
N ALA A 10 -34.61 3.75 47.64
CA ALA A 10 -34.87 3.35 46.26
C ALA A 10 -34.37 4.41 45.27
N THR A 11 -34.66 5.68 45.54
CA THR A 11 -34.18 6.83 44.75
C THR A 11 -32.67 6.99 44.80
N LYS A 12 -32.03 6.72 45.95
CA LYS A 12 -30.55 6.67 46.04
C LYS A 12 -29.95 5.53 45.22
N LYS A 13 -30.56 4.34 45.21
CA LYS A 13 -30.07 3.20 44.41
C LYS A 13 -30.19 3.45 42.90
N THR A 14 -31.30 4.02 42.43
CA THR A 14 -31.43 4.42 41.02
C THR A 14 -30.52 5.59 40.67
N ALA A 15 -30.36 6.59 41.54
CA ALA A 15 -29.44 7.70 41.30
C ALA A 15 -27.98 7.26 41.22
N VAL A 16 -27.55 6.32 42.07
CA VAL A 16 -26.20 5.74 42.02
C VAL A 16 -26.01 4.87 40.77
N ALA A 17 -27.02 4.08 40.38
CA ALA A 17 -26.95 3.28 39.15
C ALA A 17 -26.88 4.16 37.87
N VAL A 18 -27.63 5.27 37.84
CA VAL A 18 -27.58 6.24 36.74
C VAL A 18 -26.25 6.99 36.73
N ALA A 19 -25.72 7.40 37.89
CA ALA A 19 -24.40 8.03 37.98
C ALA A 19 -23.25 7.10 37.55
N VAL A 20 -23.34 5.80 37.87
CA VAL A 20 -22.36 4.79 37.43
C VAL A 20 -22.45 4.53 35.92
N ALA A 21 -23.66 4.55 35.34
CA ALA A 21 -23.84 4.43 33.90
C ALA A 21 -23.28 5.64 33.14
N VAL A 22 -23.49 6.86 33.67
CA VAL A 22 -22.96 8.10 33.09
C VAL A 22 -21.43 8.19 33.22
N ALA A 23 -20.84 7.63 34.28
CA ALA A 23 -19.38 7.57 34.46
C ALA A 23 -18.69 6.52 33.56
N ALA A 24 -19.41 5.50 33.09
CA ALA A 24 -18.88 4.46 32.20
C ALA A 24 -18.81 4.89 30.72
N GLU A 25 -19.61 5.88 30.32
CA GLU A 25 -19.55 6.46 28.98
C GLU A 25 -18.45 7.51 28.92
N ASN A 26 -17.27 7.07 28.51
CA ASN A 26 -16.08 7.90 28.37
C ASN A 26 -16.41 9.21 27.59
N PRO A 27 -16.31 10.39 28.21
CA PRO A 27 -16.88 11.65 27.70
C PRO A 27 -16.20 12.16 26.42
N PHE A 28 -15.08 11.53 26.02
CA PHE A 28 -14.36 11.82 24.78
C PHE A 28 -14.73 10.90 23.62
N LYS A 29 -15.63 9.92 23.82
CA LYS A 29 -16.14 9.08 22.73
C LYS A 29 -17.09 9.91 21.87
N ARG A 30 -16.54 10.52 20.82
CA ARG A 30 -17.37 11.07 19.75
C ARG A 30 -18.05 9.91 19.02
N PRO A 31 -19.39 9.89 18.90
CA PRO A 31 -20.06 8.86 18.13
C PRO A 31 -19.55 8.92 16.69
N MET A 32 -19.04 7.79 16.21
CA MET A 32 -18.45 7.70 14.89
C MET A 32 -19.50 8.06 13.81
N ASN A 33 -19.17 9.00 12.92
CA ASN A 33 -20.06 9.43 11.84
C ASN A 33 -20.43 8.22 10.95
N ALA A 34 -21.58 8.25 10.28
CA ALA A 34 -22.05 7.19 9.39
C ALA A 34 -20.98 6.79 8.35
N LEU A 35 -20.27 7.78 7.77
CA LEU A 35 -19.17 7.55 6.84
C LEU A 35 -18.00 6.81 7.51
N GLN A 36 -17.60 7.22 8.70
CA GLN A 36 -16.51 6.60 9.45
C GLN A 36 -16.86 5.16 9.85
N LYS A 37 -18.13 4.89 10.19
CA LYS A 37 -18.63 3.52 10.41
C LYS A 37 -18.54 2.68 9.14
N GLN A 38 -18.85 3.25 7.97
CA GLN A 38 -18.71 2.56 6.69
C GLN A 38 -17.25 2.22 6.38
N TRP A 39 -16.33 3.17 6.54
CA TRP A 39 -14.90 2.93 6.37
C TRP A 39 -14.36 1.90 7.36
N TYR A 40 -14.79 1.96 8.62
CA TYR A 40 -14.39 1.01 9.65
C TYR A 40 -14.90 -0.41 9.34
N ARG A 41 -16.12 -0.55 8.80
CA ARG A 41 -16.66 -1.84 8.31
C ARG A 41 -15.85 -2.41 7.16
N VAL A 42 -15.42 -1.56 6.21
CA VAL A 42 -14.57 -1.98 5.08
C VAL A 42 -13.18 -2.42 5.56
N LEU A 43 -12.58 -1.66 6.48
CA LEU A 43 -11.29 -2.01 7.09
C LEU A 43 -11.36 -3.32 7.89
N LEU A 44 -12.45 -3.51 8.64
CA LEU A 44 -12.73 -4.77 9.33
C LEU A 44 -12.92 -5.90 8.32
N ALA A 45 -13.75 -5.75 7.30
CA ALA A 45 -13.97 -6.76 6.26
C ALA A 45 -12.65 -7.21 5.61
N ARG A 46 -11.74 -6.27 5.33
CA ARG A 46 -10.40 -6.57 4.81
C ARG A 46 -9.51 -7.29 5.83
N ARG A 47 -9.61 -6.95 7.12
CA ARG A 47 -8.84 -7.59 8.20
C ARG A 47 -9.38 -8.98 8.56
N VAL A 48 -10.70 -9.17 8.55
CA VAL A 48 -11.37 -10.45 8.83
C VAL A 48 -11.50 -11.34 7.59
N GLY A 49 -10.97 -10.91 6.43
CA GLY A 49 -10.84 -11.76 5.25
C GLY A 49 -12.11 -11.92 4.41
N PHE A 50 -13.11 -11.05 4.52
CA PHE A 50 -14.20 -10.99 3.54
C PHE A 50 -13.62 -10.53 2.20
N GLY A 51 -13.45 -11.47 1.27
CA GLY A 51 -12.71 -11.28 0.02
C GLY A 51 -11.41 -12.08 -0.05
N GLN A 52 -11.27 -13.18 0.70
CA GLN A 52 -10.25 -14.20 0.40
C GLN A 52 -10.26 -14.47 -1.10
N ARG A 53 -9.07 -14.37 -1.71
CA ARG A 53 -8.85 -14.84 -3.08
C ARG A 53 -9.43 -16.26 -3.14
N PRO A 54 -10.28 -16.58 -4.13
CA PRO A 54 -10.78 -17.95 -4.26
C PRO A 54 -9.59 -18.90 -4.16
N PRO A 55 -9.72 -20.02 -3.42
CA PRO A 55 -8.65 -21.00 -3.34
C PRO A 55 -8.23 -21.30 -4.77
N PRO A 56 -6.91 -21.27 -5.06
CA PRO A 56 -6.46 -21.55 -6.41
C PRO A 56 -7.04 -22.90 -6.80
N ASP A 57 -7.75 -22.96 -7.93
CA ASP A 57 -8.11 -24.24 -8.55
C ASP A 57 -6.87 -25.13 -8.48
N GLU A 58 -7.04 -26.40 -8.08
CA GLU A 58 -5.98 -27.41 -8.02
C GLU A 58 -5.45 -27.67 -9.44
N LYS A 59 -4.72 -26.70 -9.98
CA LYS A 59 -4.05 -26.77 -11.26
C LYS A 59 -2.72 -27.43 -10.99
N GLU A 60 -2.48 -28.52 -11.72
CA GLU A 60 -1.18 -29.18 -11.73
C GLU A 60 -0.09 -28.13 -11.97
N ILE A 61 0.85 -28.06 -11.03
CA ILE A 61 1.91 -27.05 -11.07
C ILE A 61 2.75 -27.33 -12.31
N THR A 62 2.67 -26.45 -13.31
CA THR A 62 3.43 -26.60 -14.54
C THR A 62 4.90 -26.22 -14.28
N TYR A 63 5.83 -26.78 -15.03
CA TYR A 63 7.24 -26.40 -14.93
C TYR A 63 7.48 -24.88 -15.11
N ALA A 64 6.66 -24.22 -15.94
CA ALA A 64 6.66 -22.77 -16.10
C ALA A 64 6.38 -22.03 -14.78
N ASP A 65 5.49 -22.56 -13.94
CA ASP A 65 5.17 -21.98 -12.63
C ASP A 65 6.34 -22.12 -11.66
N ILE A 66 7.01 -23.28 -11.68
CA ILE A 66 8.22 -23.52 -10.88
C ILE A 66 9.32 -22.53 -11.28
N CYS A 67 9.56 -22.36 -12.59
CA CYS A 67 10.52 -21.38 -13.10
C CYS A 67 10.16 -19.95 -12.69
N ARG A 68 8.88 -19.57 -12.79
CA ARG A 68 8.39 -18.26 -12.34
C ARG A 68 8.62 -18.05 -10.84
N GLN A 69 8.32 -19.06 -10.02
CA GLN A 69 8.56 -19.00 -8.57
C GLN A 69 10.05 -18.85 -8.25
N ARG A 70 10.91 -19.64 -8.90
CA ARG A 70 12.38 -19.54 -8.76
C ARG A 70 12.90 -18.17 -9.16
N TYR A 71 12.44 -17.65 -10.29
CA TYR A 71 12.78 -16.30 -10.75
C TYR A 71 12.35 -15.23 -9.75
N MET A 72 11.10 -15.27 -9.27
CA MET A 72 10.59 -14.34 -8.25
C MET A 72 11.40 -14.41 -6.95
N ALA A 73 11.77 -15.61 -6.51
CA ALA A 73 12.60 -15.80 -5.33
C ALA A 73 14.01 -15.22 -5.53
N ALA A 74 14.64 -15.48 -6.68
CA ALA A 74 15.95 -14.92 -7.02
C ALA A 74 15.90 -13.39 -7.12
N PHE A 75 14.87 -12.82 -7.74
CA PHE A 75 14.63 -11.39 -7.85
C PHE A 75 14.52 -10.73 -6.46
N ARG A 76 13.78 -11.34 -5.53
CA ARG A 76 13.68 -10.85 -4.14
C ARG A 76 15.03 -10.85 -3.44
N ARG A 77 15.78 -11.96 -3.54
CA ARG A 77 17.12 -12.08 -2.93
C ARG A 77 18.10 -11.06 -3.49
N TYR A 78 18.08 -10.86 -4.81
CA TYR A 78 18.88 -9.85 -5.48
C TYR A 78 18.55 -8.44 -4.96
N ASN A 79 17.28 -8.06 -4.96
CA ASN A 79 16.85 -6.74 -4.50
C ASN A 79 17.16 -6.48 -3.03
N GLU A 80 17.01 -7.51 -2.18
CA GLU A 80 17.38 -7.41 -0.77
C GLU A 80 18.88 -7.15 -0.62
N ARG A 81 19.73 -7.92 -1.33
CA ARG A 81 21.17 -7.72 -1.31
C ARG A 81 21.56 -6.34 -1.85
N PHE A 82 20.98 -5.94 -2.96
CA PHE A 82 21.22 -4.64 -3.59
C PHE A 82 20.90 -3.48 -2.65
N ARG A 83 19.76 -3.52 -1.93
CA ARG A 83 19.43 -2.50 -0.93
C ARG A 83 20.45 -2.43 0.20
N ARG A 84 20.94 -3.58 0.68
CA ARG A 84 21.99 -3.63 1.71
C ARG A 84 23.30 -3.03 1.20
N GLU A 85 23.66 -3.31 -0.06
CA GLU A 85 24.87 -2.77 -0.69
C GLU A 85 24.76 -1.25 -0.92
N MET A 86 23.58 -0.75 -1.37
CA MET A 86 23.33 0.69 -1.48
C MET A 86 23.46 1.41 -0.14
N ALA A 87 22.84 0.88 0.92
CA ALA A 87 22.90 1.51 2.26
C ALA A 87 24.35 1.65 2.73
N LYS A 88 25.16 0.61 2.57
CA LYS A 88 26.60 0.66 2.87
C LYS A 88 27.35 1.68 2.01
N HIS A 89 26.95 1.82 0.74
CA HIS A 89 27.59 2.76 -0.17
C HIS A 89 27.23 4.22 0.16
N GLU A 90 26.03 4.47 0.66
CA GLU A 90 25.59 5.76 1.19
C GLU A 90 26.33 6.12 2.48
N GLU A 91 26.48 5.16 3.41
CA GLU A 91 27.24 5.31 4.65
C GLU A 91 28.74 5.59 4.42
N MET A 92 29.29 5.09 3.31
CA MET A 92 30.69 5.29 2.95
C MET A 92 31.00 6.71 2.43
N GLN A 93 29.97 7.50 2.08
CA GLN A 93 30.19 8.85 1.58
C GLN A 93 30.62 9.78 2.71
N SER A 94 31.59 10.65 2.42
CA SER A 94 32.12 11.62 3.39
C SER A 94 31.13 12.74 3.72
N CYS A 95 30.22 13.06 2.80
CA CYS A 95 29.29 14.17 2.92
C CYS A 95 27.84 13.71 2.67
N ALA A 96 26.89 14.30 3.39
CA ALA A 96 25.46 14.02 3.23
C ALA A 96 24.95 14.35 1.81
N ILE A 97 25.53 15.35 1.14
CA ILE A 97 25.17 15.69 -0.25
C ILE A 97 25.57 14.61 -1.24
N ASP A 98 26.71 13.96 -1.01
CA ASP A 98 27.20 12.88 -1.87
C ASP A 98 26.44 11.59 -1.60
N ALA A 99 26.12 11.30 -0.33
CA ALA A 99 25.19 10.23 0.03
C ALA A 99 23.82 10.41 -0.66
N MET A 100 23.26 11.63 -0.67
CA MET A 100 22.00 11.92 -1.36
C MET A 100 22.09 11.73 -2.88
N ARG A 101 23.21 12.14 -3.50
CA ARG A 101 23.45 11.95 -4.96
C ARG A 101 23.58 10.48 -5.31
N VAL A 102 24.30 9.71 -4.49
CA VAL A 102 24.42 8.26 -4.59
C VAL A 102 23.03 7.62 -4.50
N HIS A 103 22.28 7.92 -3.43
CA HIS A 103 20.91 7.45 -3.24
C HIS A 103 20.04 7.75 -4.45
N ARG A 104 20.04 8.99 -4.96
CA ARG A 104 19.26 9.39 -6.13
C ARG A 104 19.66 8.63 -7.41
N THR A 105 20.96 8.41 -7.61
CA THR A 105 21.48 7.72 -8.80
C THR A 105 21.05 6.25 -8.84
N PHE A 106 21.09 5.57 -7.68
CA PHE A 106 20.67 4.17 -7.59
C PHE A 106 19.15 3.98 -7.35
N ALA A 107 18.47 4.97 -6.77
CA ALA A 107 17.01 4.98 -6.65
C ALA A 107 16.32 5.05 -8.02
N ILE A 108 16.96 5.70 -9.00
CA ILE A 108 16.45 5.79 -10.38
C ILE A 108 16.53 4.44 -11.12
N THR A 109 17.27 3.43 -10.62
CA THR A 109 17.50 2.16 -11.35
C THR A 109 16.83 0.92 -10.76
N THR A 110 16.02 1.03 -9.70
CA THR A 110 15.32 -0.15 -9.12
C THR A 110 13.81 -0.19 -9.33
N LEU A 111 13.22 0.90 -9.85
CA LEU A 111 11.77 1.08 -9.96
C LEU A 111 11.28 1.38 -11.37
N TRP A 112 12.19 1.49 -12.35
CA TRP A 112 11.75 1.21 -13.72
C TRP A 112 11.39 -0.27 -13.77
N PRO A 113 10.22 -0.63 -14.35
CA PRO A 113 9.95 -2.04 -14.62
C PRO A 113 11.16 -2.59 -15.39
N PRO A 114 11.53 -3.87 -15.21
CA PRO A 114 12.55 -4.47 -16.03
C PRO A 114 12.05 -4.34 -17.47
N LEU A 115 12.58 -3.35 -18.17
CA LEU A 115 12.51 -3.20 -19.60
C LEU A 115 13.82 -3.77 -20.16
N HIS A 116 14.30 -4.85 -19.54
CA HIS A 116 15.61 -5.41 -19.82
C HIS A 116 15.53 -6.35 -21.03
N SER A 117 14.34 -6.87 -21.33
CA SER A 117 14.04 -7.56 -22.58
C SER A 117 13.18 -6.71 -23.51
N LYS A 118 13.40 -6.85 -24.83
CA LYS A 118 12.52 -6.29 -25.87
C LYS A 118 11.06 -6.71 -25.67
N GLN A 119 10.84 -7.92 -25.16
CA GLN A 119 9.49 -8.43 -24.88
C GLN A 119 8.81 -7.66 -23.75
N GLU A 120 9.54 -7.33 -22.69
CA GLU A 120 9.00 -6.56 -21.56
C GLU A 120 8.66 -5.13 -22.02
N ILE A 121 9.53 -4.50 -22.82
CA ILE A 121 9.27 -3.21 -23.47
C ILE A 121 7.97 -3.24 -24.26
N ASN A 122 7.81 -4.20 -25.15
CA ASN A 122 6.61 -4.31 -25.98
C ASN A 122 5.36 -4.52 -25.12
N SER A 123 5.43 -5.40 -24.11
CA SER A 123 4.28 -5.66 -23.21
C SER A 123 3.85 -4.42 -22.41
N THR A 124 4.82 -3.60 -21.96
CA THR A 124 4.52 -2.36 -21.24
C THR A 124 3.95 -1.29 -22.16
N LEU A 125 4.48 -1.16 -23.39
CA LEU A 125 3.94 -0.24 -24.39
C LEU A 125 2.50 -0.61 -24.75
N GLU A 126 2.22 -1.88 -25.03
CA GLU A 126 0.86 -2.37 -25.30
C GLU A 126 -0.12 -2.11 -24.13
N THR A 127 0.37 -2.22 -22.90
CA THR A 127 -0.44 -1.94 -21.70
C THR A 127 -0.72 -0.45 -21.55
N LEU A 128 0.31 0.39 -21.76
CA LEU A 128 0.21 1.84 -21.68
C LEU A 128 -0.73 2.39 -22.75
N GLU A 129 -0.63 1.92 -23.99
CA GLU A 129 -1.51 2.35 -25.09
C GLU A 129 -2.99 2.12 -24.79
N LYS A 130 -3.34 1.09 -24.01
CA LYS A 130 -4.73 0.81 -23.62
C LYS A 130 -5.25 1.79 -22.56
N VAL A 131 -4.39 2.26 -21.66
CA VAL A 131 -4.77 3.10 -20.50
C VAL A 131 -4.66 4.60 -20.80
N LEU A 132 -3.72 5.01 -21.66
CA LEU A 132 -3.44 6.42 -21.96
C LEU A 132 -4.58 7.09 -22.74
N SER A 133 -4.82 8.37 -22.44
CA SER A 133 -5.68 9.24 -23.25
C SER A 133 -5.02 9.61 -24.59
N ALA A 134 -5.81 10.11 -25.55
CA ALA A 134 -5.31 10.47 -26.87
C ALA A 134 -4.17 11.52 -26.85
N ALA A 135 -4.24 12.48 -25.92
CA ALA A 135 -3.20 13.49 -25.76
C ALA A 135 -1.90 12.90 -25.22
N GLU A 136 -2.00 12.01 -24.24
CA GLU A 136 -0.83 11.36 -23.63
C GLU A 136 -0.16 10.36 -24.60
N ARG A 137 -0.95 9.68 -25.45
CA ARG A 137 -0.42 8.82 -26.52
C ARG A 137 0.40 9.61 -27.54
N ARG A 138 -0.08 10.78 -27.98
CA ARG A 138 0.67 11.65 -28.91
C ARG A 138 2.01 12.08 -28.31
N ARG A 139 1.99 12.50 -27.04
CA ARG A 139 3.20 12.87 -26.31
C ARG A 139 4.18 11.70 -26.18
N LEU A 140 3.69 10.49 -25.91
CA LEU A 140 4.53 9.29 -25.87
C LEU A 140 5.20 9.01 -27.22
N GLN A 141 4.44 9.09 -28.31
CA GLN A 141 4.98 8.91 -29.67
C GLN A 141 6.06 9.94 -30.03
N GLU A 142 5.86 11.20 -29.63
CA GLU A 142 6.87 12.26 -29.81
C GLU A 142 8.17 11.95 -29.07
N ILE A 143 8.08 11.51 -27.81
CA ILE A 143 9.24 11.13 -26.99
C ILE A 143 10.00 9.96 -27.65
N LEU A 144 9.29 8.94 -28.11
CA LEU A 144 9.90 7.78 -28.77
C LEU A 144 10.62 8.19 -30.07
N LYS A 145 9.97 8.99 -30.93
CA LYS A 145 10.54 9.49 -32.18
C LYS A 145 11.79 10.37 -31.96
N GLN A 146 11.78 11.21 -30.92
CA GLN A 146 12.93 12.01 -30.52
C GLN A 146 14.10 11.14 -30.03
N GLY A 147 13.81 10.07 -29.29
CA GLY A 147 14.80 9.11 -28.83
C GLY A 147 15.53 8.41 -29.99
N GLU A 148 14.80 7.96 -31.00
CA GLU A 148 15.36 7.32 -32.20
C GLU A 148 16.27 8.27 -32.98
N SER A 149 15.82 9.51 -33.19
CA SER A 149 16.59 10.55 -33.89
C SER A 149 17.91 10.91 -33.18
N ARG A 150 17.97 10.76 -31.86
CA ARG A 150 19.20 10.97 -31.08
C ARG A 150 20.15 9.78 -31.14
N ARG A 151 19.65 8.56 -31.33
CA ARG A 151 20.49 7.36 -31.48
C ARG A 151 21.14 7.29 -32.86
N THR A 152 20.42 7.66 -33.92
CA THR A 152 20.94 7.64 -35.29
C THR A 152 21.98 8.73 -35.58
N ARG A 153 22.07 9.76 -34.72
CA ARG A 153 23.07 10.84 -34.81
C ARG A 153 24.37 10.55 -34.05
N ARG A 154 24.43 9.47 -33.27
CA ARG A 154 25.67 9.00 -32.61
C ARG A 154 26.30 7.90 -33.45
#